data_AF-A0A651G4F7-F1
#
_entry.id   AF-A0A651G4F7-F1
#
_cell.length_a   1.000
_cell.length_b   1.000
_cell.length_c   1.000
_cell.angle_alpha   90.00
_cell.angle_beta   90.00
_cell.angle_gamma   90.00
#
_symmetry.space_group_name_H-M   'P 1'
#
loop_
_entity.id
_entity.type
_entity.pdbx_description
1 polymer ?
#
loop_
_entity_poly.entity_id
_entity_poly.type
_entity_poly.pdbx_seq_one_letter_code
_entity_poly.pdbx_strand_id
1 'polypeptide(L)'
;MNALSDPAPATDLAQEWYARPASMLNRCNLRPREIAAVDFQRQPSDLALRWVREEHAGLWQALEGIADHHQRAELFHHYTIAWQWWHEDPCRRPSAGMLEKRSYGNVLRGWGYDSNGPSGAVLKSWAEHRFGLRPIFHGKTLTSDTDALERASVERLQVGIGQLFVQLDILYTFCQDELRRQHPRHLELYRGSHDPEAYVIKHHGEDYYKRSAKEELVEFNCLSSFTENPEIAWEFGSRVWKVLVPRSKILYYSHLLPQAWLGSEQEYLVLGGDYYTRRLLV
;
A
#
# COMPACT_ATOMS: atom_id res chain seq x y z
N MET A 1 33.38 36.42 -2.22
CA MET A 1 32.34 35.89 -3.11
C MET A 1 32.31 34.38 -2.93
N ASN A 2 31.50 33.89 -2.00
CA ASN A 2 31.29 32.45 -1.84
C ASN A 2 30.29 32.03 -2.92
N ALA A 3 30.75 31.27 -3.91
CA ALA A 3 29.86 30.53 -4.78
C ALA A 3 29.16 29.49 -3.91
N LEU A 4 27.90 29.76 -3.57
CA LEU A 4 26.98 28.73 -3.10
C LEU A 4 26.93 27.69 -4.23
N SER A 5 27.52 26.53 -3.99
CA SER A 5 27.31 25.36 -4.84
C SER A 5 25.82 25.08 -4.85
N ASP A 6 25.19 25.19 -6.02
CA ASP A 6 23.84 24.68 -6.22
C ASP A 6 23.79 23.24 -5.70
N PRO A 7 22.77 22.86 -4.89
CA PRO A 7 22.61 21.46 -4.52
C PRO A 7 22.53 20.66 -5.82
N ALA A 8 23.34 19.61 -5.93
CA ALA A 8 23.29 18.70 -7.06
C ALA A 8 21.81 18.39 -7.38
N PRO A 9 21.38 18.47 -8.65
CA PRO A 9 20.01 18.13 -9.00
C PRO A 9 19.77 16.74 -8.42
N ALA A 10 18.62 16.55 -7.75
CA ALA A 10 18.17 15.27 -7.23
C ALA A 10 18.13 14.28 -8.40
N THR A 11 19.30 13.72 -8.72
CA THR A 11 19.46 12.67 -9.69
C THR A 11 18.78 11.50 -9.02
N ASP A 12 17.70 11.08 -9.65
CA ASP A 12 16.43 10.73 -9.02
C ASP A 12 16.60 9.49 -8.12
N LEU A 13 16.55 9.64 -6.78
CA LEU A 13 16.63 8.52 -5.84
C LEU A 13 15.63 7.40 -6.20
N ALA A 14 14.53 7.75 -6.86
CA ALA A 14 13.60 6.80 -7.43
C ALA A 14 14.21 6.00 -8.60
N GLN A 15 14.89 6.68 -9.55
CA GLN A 15 15.59 6.00 -10.65
C GLN A 15 16.66 5.04 -10.11
N GLU A 16 17.45 5.46 -9.13
CA GLU A 16 18.44 4.58 -8.50
C GLU A 16 17.76 3.37 -7.86
N TRP A 17 16.68 3.57 -7.10
CA TRP A 17 15.94 2.49 -6.45
C TRP A 17 15.38 1.47 -7.45
N TYR A 18 14.71 1.95 -8.50
CA TYR A 18 14.05 1.11 -9.50
C TYR A 18 14.99 0.50 -10.54
N ALA A 19 16.25 0.94 -10.59
CA ALA A 19 17.30 0.33 -11.41
C ALA A 19 18.03 -0.84 -10.71
N ARG A 20 17.87 -1.00 -9.39
CA ARG A 20 18.60 -2.01 -8.61
C ARG A 20 18.16 -3.44 -8.93
N PRO A 21 19.10 -4.41 -8.99
CA PRO A 21 18.74 -5.84 -9.07
C PRO A 21 17.91 -6.32 -7.88
N ALA A 22 18.15 -5.80 -6.67
CA ALA A 22 17.42 -6.19 -5.47
C ALA A 22 15.94 -5.77 -5.49
N SER A 23 15.60 -4.64 -6.13
CA SER A 23 14.19 -4.27 -6.34
C SER A 23 13.50 -5.18 -7.37
N MET A 24 14.25 -5.85 -8.25
CA MET A 24 13.71 -6.83 -9.21
C MET A 24 13.21 -8.13 -8.57
N LEU A 25 13.48 -8.38 -7.28
CA LEU A 25 13.01 -9.55 -6.53
C LEU A 25 11.59 -9.35 -5.98
N ASN A 26 10.71 -8.68 -6.73
CA ASN A 26 9.32 -8.53 -6.36
C ASN A 26 8.54 -9.82 -6.69
N ARG A 27 7.43 -10.08 -5.97
CA ARG A 27 6.67 -11.35 -6.07
C ARG A 27 5.36 -11.20 -6.84
N CYS A 28 5.29 -10.20 -7.71
CA CYS A 28 4.13 -9.94 -8.57
C CYS A 28 4.49 -10.09 -10.05
N ASN A 29 3.49 -9.94 -10.91
CA ASN A 29 3.62 -10.18 -12.35
C ASN A 29 4.18 -9.00 -13.17
N LEU A 30 4.58 -7.90 -12.54
CA LEU A 30 5.09 -6.69 -13.20
C LEU A 30 6.40 -6.23 -12.55
N ARG A 31 7.26 -5.53 -13.28
CA ARG A 31 8.50 -4.97 -12.70
C ARG A 31 8.17 -3.77 -11.80
N PRO A 32 8.94 -3.51 -10.74
CA PRO A 32 8.70 -2.38 -9.84
C PRO A 32 8.61 -1.04 -10.55
N ARG A 33 9.52 -0.80 -11.51
CA ARG A 33 9.53 0.42 -12.32
C ARG A 33 8.26 0.61 -13.14
N GLU A 34 7.64 -0.49 -13.59
CA GLU A 34 6.38 -0.43 -14.35
C GLU A 34 5.24 -0.06 -13.42
N ILE A 35 5.21 -0.63 -12.21
CA ILE A 35 4.20 -0.31 -11.19
C ILE A 35 4.36 1.14 -10.72
N ALA A 36 5.59 1.59 -10.50
CA ALA A 36 5.89 2.92 -10.02
C ALA A 36 5.71 4.02 -11.07
N ALA A 37 5.70 3.69 -12.36
CA ALA A 37 5.61 4.67 -13.43
C ALA A 37 4.22 5.32 -13.51
N VAL A 38 4.21 6.58 -13.94
CA VAL A 38 2.98 7.34 -14.15
C VAL A 38 2.10 6.76 -15.27
N ASP A 39 2.70 6.06 -16.23
CA ASP A 39 1.95 5.39 -17.30
C ASP A 39 1.05 4.28 -16.76
N PHE A 40 1.45 3.62 -15.67
CA PHE A 40 0.59 2.65 -14.98
C PHE A 40 -0.65 3.33 -14.38
N GLN A 41 -0.50 4.55 -13.88
CA GLN A 41 -1.66 5.32 -13.41
C GLN A 41 -2.65 5.58 -14.54
N ARG A 42 -2.18 5.92 -15.74
CA ARG A 42 -3.03 6.23 -16.89
C ARG A 42 -3.69 4.98 -17.46
N GLN A 43 -2.91 3.92 -17.67
CA GLN A 43 -3.35 2.67 -18.27
C GLN A 43 -2.86 1.49 -17.43
N PRO A 44 -3.56 1.18 -16.33
CA PRO A 44 -3.10 0.16 -15.40
C PRO A 44 -3.22 -1.23 -16.03
N SER A 45 -2.10 -1.95 -16.06
CA SER A 45 -2.06 -3.39 -16.29
C SER A 45 -2.61 -4.15 -15.09
N ASP A 46 -3.03 -5.40 -15.31
CA ASP A 46 -3.40 -6.29 -14.22
C ASP A 46 -2.19 -6.53 -13.32
N LEU A 47 -2.33 -6.22 -12.03
CA LEU A 47 -1.33 -6.46 -10.99
C LEU A 47 -1.83 -7.59 -10.10
N ALA A 48 -1.01 -8.63 -9.95
CA ALA A 48 -1.38 -9.85 -9.25
C ALA A 48 -0.18 -10.53 -8.58
N LEU A 49 -0.44 -11.09 -7.41
CA LEU A 49 0.44 -12.03 -6.70
C LEU A 49 0.03 -13.44 -7.10
N ARG A 50 0.47 -13.90 -8.28
CA ARG A 50 -0.08 -15.08 -8.97
C ARG A 50 -0.14 -16.35 -8.11
N TRP A 51 0.91 -16.57 -7.32
CA TRP A 51 1.03 -17.74 -6.44
C TRP A 51 -0.15 -17.85 -5.44
N VAL A 52 -0.75 -16.73 -5.02
CA VAL A 52 -1.87 -16.73 -4.06
C VAL A 52 -3.09 -17.45 -4.61
N ARG A 53 -3.36 -17.28 -5.91
CA ARG A 53 -4.49 -17.96 -6.56
C ARG A 53 -4.25 -19.45 -6.73
N GLU A 54 -3.01 -19.81 -7.03
CA GLU A 54 -2.60 -21.20 -7.21
C GLU A 54 -2.61 -21.96 -5.88
N GLU A 55 -2.00 -21.40 -4.84
CA GLU A 55 -1.87 -22.04 -3.52
C GLU A 55 -3.20 -22.09 -2.75
N HIS A 56 -4.03 -21.05 -2.88
CA HIS A 56 -5.31 -20.95 -2.16
C HIS A 56 -6.52 -21.15 -3.09
N ALA A 57 -6.39 -21.95 -4.15
CA ALA A 57 -7.45 -22.16 -5.15
C ALA A 57 -8.82 -22.51 -4.54
N GLY A 58 -8.84 -23.36 -3.51
CA GLY A 58 -10.07 -23.76 -2.81
C GLY A 58 -10.78 -22.61 -2.09
N LEU A 59 -10.05 -21.61 -1.58
CA LEU A 59 -10.65 -20.41 -1.02
C LEU A 59 -11.41 -19.64 -2.10
N TRP A 60 -10.76 -19.40 -3.23
CA TRP A 60 -11.35 -18.60 -4.32
C TRP A 60 -12.58 -19.27 -4.91
N GLN A 61 -12.54 -20.59 -5.10
CA GLN A 61 -13.69 -21.37 -5.53
C GLN A 61 -14.87 -21.26 -4.55
N ALA A 62 -14.61 -21.31 -3.24
CA ALA A 62 -15.65 -21.15 -2.23
C ALA A 62 -16.25 -19.74 -2.22
N LEU A 63 -15.40 -18.70 -2.33
CA LEU A 63 -15.84 -17.30 -2.36
C LEU A 63 -16.67 -16.97 -3.61
N GLU A 64 -16.37 -17.58 -4.76
CA GLU A 64 -17.15 -17.42 -5.99
C GLU A 64 -18.60 -17.90 -5.86
N GLY A 65 -18.84 -18.90 -5.00
CA GLY A 65 -20.18 -19.42 -4.71
C GLY A 65 -21.02 -18.55 -3.78
N ILE A 66 -20.47 -17.47 -3.20
CA ILE A 66 -21.15 -16.63 -2.21
C ILE A 66 -21.52 -15.28 -2.83
N ALA A 67 -22.82 -14.99 -2.89
CA ALA A 67 -23.34 -13.74 -3.46
C ALA A 67 -23.19 -12.54 -2.52
N ASP A 68 -23.39 -12.73 -1.22
CA ASP A 68 -23.32 -11.66 -0.22
C ASP A 68 -21.88 -11.28 0.13
N HIS A 69 -21.60 -9.97 0.15
CA HIS A 69 -20.26 -9.46 0.44
C HIS A 69 -19.82 -9.75 1.88
N HIS A 70 -20.72 -9.60 2.86
CA HIS A 70 -20.38 -9.84 4.26
C HIS A 70 -20.02 -11.31 4.49
N GLN A 71 -20.80 -12.24 3.91
CA GLN A 71 -20.49 -13.67 3.97
C GLN A 71 -19.14 -14.02 3.31
N ARG A 72 -18.80 -13.37 2.18
CA ARG A 72 -17.47 -13.53 1.57
C ARG A 72 -16.37 -13.03 2.51
N ALA A 73 -16.55 -11.86 3.10
CA ALA A 73 -15.57 -11.25 3.99
C ALA A 73 -15.35 -12.09 5.28
N GLU A 74 -16.41 -12.65 5.86
CA GLU A 74 -16.33 -13.56 7.01
C GLU A 74 -15.56 -14.84 6.68
N LEU A 75 -15.90 -15.51 5.56
CA LEU A 75 -15.19 -16.72 5.12
C LEU A 75 -13.72 -16.41 4.83
N PHE A 76 -13.46 -15.34 4.07
CA PHE A 76 -12.11 -14.88 3.76
C PHE A 76 -11.30 -14.67 5.04
N HIS A 77 -11.85 -13.97 6.02
CA HIS A 77 -11.13 -13.66 7.24
C HIS A 77 -10.81 -14.93 8.04
N HIS A 78 -11.81 -15.76 8.31
CA HIS A 78 -11.62 -17.01 9.05
C HIS A 78 -10.60 -17.93 8.37
N TYR A 79 -10.66 -18.05 7.04
CA TYR A 79 -9.66 -18.77 6.26
C TYR A 79 -8.27 -18.17 6.51
N THR A 80 -8.12 -16.87 6.29
CA THR A 80 -6.81 -16.20 6.23
C THR A 80 -6.05 -16.26 7.55
N ILE A 81 -6.74 -16.19 8.69
CA ILE A 81 -6.07 -16.25 10.00
C ILE A 81 -5.79 -17.69 10.47
N ALA A 82 -6.54 -18.69 9.97
CA ALA A 82 -6.49 -20.05 10.47
C ALA A 82 -5.77 -21.05 9.56
N TRP A 83 -5.68 -20.80 8.25
CA TRP A 83 -5.34 -21.82 7.23
C TRP A 83 -4.07 -22.62 7.53
N GLN A 84 -3.03 -21.93 7.99
CA GLN A 84 -1.72 -22.51 8.29
C GLN A 84 -1.75 -23.55 9.44
N TRP A 85 -2.79 -23.52 10.28
CA TRP A 85 -2.94 -24.41 11.43
C TRP A 85 -3.84 -25.61 11.13
N TRP A 86 -4.35 -25.77 9.89
CA TRP A 86 -5.26 -26.89 9.59
C TRP A 86 -4.62 -28.26 9.70
N HIS A 87 -3.33 -28.37 9.43
CA HIS A 87 -2.59 -29.63 9.57
C HIS A 87 -2.18 -29.93 11.02
N GLU A 88 -2.28 -28.94 11.92
CA GLU A 88 -1.95 -29.12 13.33
C GLU A 88 -3.09 -29.79 14.09
N ASP A 89 -2.70 -30.57 15.11
CA ASP A 89 -3.62 -31.16 16.08
C ASP A 89 -4.49 -30.05 16.70
N PRO A 90 -5.82 -30.19 16.79
CA PRO A 90 -6.71 -29.22 17.41
C PRO A 90 -6.23 -28.70 18.78
N CYS A 91 -5.59 -29.55 19.59
CA CYS A 91 -5.05 -29.18 20.91
C CYS A 91 -3.82 -28.26 20.84
N ARG A 92 -3.12 -28.21 19.70
CA ARG A 92 -1.93 -27.37 19.45
C ARG A 92 -2.25 -26.08 18.71
N ARG A 93 -3.48 -25.92 18.23
CA ARG A 93 -3.91 -24.71 17.52
C ARG A 93 -3.99 -23.54 18.50
N PRO A 94 -3.52 -22.35 18.09
CA PRO A 94 -3.77 -21.12 18.84
C PRO A 94 -5.26 -20.90 19.07
N SER A 95 -5.59 -20.25 20.18
CA SER A 95 -6.95 -19.76 20.38
C SER A 95 -7.31 -18.72 19.32
N ALA A 96 -8.60 -18.62 18.99
CA ALA A 96 -9.10 -17.62 18.04
C ALA A 96 -8.63 -16.21 18.39
N GLY A 97 -8.71 -15.83 19.67
CA GLY A 97 -8.22 -14.53 20.14
C GLY A 97 -6.72 -14.32 19.98
N MET A 98 -5.89 -15.36 19.95
CA MET A 98 -4.46 -15.23 19.63
C MET A 98 -4.24 -15.05 18.13
N LEU A 99 -4.97 -15.80 17.28
CA LEU A 99 -4.91 -15.64 15.82
C LEU A 99 -5.30 -14.22 15.43
N GLU A 100 -6.36 -13.69 16.01
CA GLU A 100 -6.84 -12.31 15.78
C GLU A 100 -5.79 -11.26 16.14
N LYS A 101 -5.17 -11.39 17.32
CA LYS A 101 -4.11 -10.47 17.78
C LYS A 101 -2.88 -10.48 16.88
N ARG A 102 -2.59 -11.62 16.25
CA ARG A 102 -1.42 -11.82 15.36
C ARG A 102 -1.80 -11.75 13.87
N SER A 103 -3.01 -11.31 13.55
CA SER A 103 -3.51 -11.27 12.18
C SER A 103 -3.11 -9.99 11.44
N TYR A 104 -3.24 -10.03 10.12
CA TYR A 104 -3.22 -8.85 9.27
C TYR A 104 -4.22 -7.77 9.74
N GLY A 105 -5.36 -8.16 10.34
CA GLY A 105 -6.35 -7.22 10.87
C GLY A 105 -5.80 -6.36 12.01
N ASN A 106 -4.95 -6.95 12.88
CA ASN A 106 -4.26 -6.18 13.91
C ASN A 106 -3.21 -5.22 13.33
N VAL A 107 -2.55 -5.60 12.24
CA VAL A 107 -1.61 -4.74 11.51
C VAL A 107 -2.34 -3.57 10.84
N LEU A 108 -3.49 -3.81 10.19
CA LEU A 108 -4.31 -2.74 9.62
C LEU A 108 -4.81 -1.77 10.71
N ARG A 109 -5.23 -2.28 11.86
CA ARG A 109 -5.58 -1.44 13.03
C ARG A 109 -4.42 -0.57 13.50
N GLY A 110 -3.23 -1.15 13.60
CA GLY A 110 -2.05 -0.41 14.00
C GLY A 110 -1.62 0.66 12.97
N TRP A 111 -1.86 0.42 11.68
CA TRP A 111 -1.65 1.43 10.64
C TRP A 111 -2.52 2.67 10.85
N GLY A 112 -3.82 2.46 11.08
CA GLY A 112 -4.76 3.56 11.30
C GLY A 112 -4.47 4.39 12.56
N TYR A 113 -3.76 3.82 13.53
CA TYR A 113 -3.29 4.54 14.72
C TYR A 113 -1.98 5.30 14.45
N ASP A 114 -0.99 4.62 13.89
CA ASP A 114 0.32 5.21 13.56
C ASP A 114 0.99 4.49 12.38
N SER A 115 0.94 5.12 11.20
CA SER A 115 1.59 4.61 9.98
C SER A 115 3.13 4.66 10.02
N ASN A 116 3.71 5.29 11.05
CA ASN A 116 5.14 5.31 11.33
C ASN A 116 5.54 4.39 12.51
N GLY A 117 4.59 3.63 13.06
CA GLY A 117 4.85 2.62 14.09
C GLY A 117 5.10 1.22 13.51
N PRO A 118 5.19 0.18 14.37
CA PRO A 118 5.54 -1.18 13.95
C PRO A 118 4.64 -1.78 12.88
N SER A 119 3.33 -1.51 12.94
CA SER A 119 2.39 -1.98 11.90
C SER A 119 2.61 -1.28 10.56
N GLY A 120 2.92 0.02 10.60
CA GLY A 120 3.36 0.81 9.47
C GLY A 120 4.58 0.21 8.78
N ALA A 121 5.55 -0.22 9.57
CA ALA A 121 6.74 -0.86 9.04
C ALA A 121 6.50 -2.23 8.42
N VAL A 122 5.62 -3.06 9.00
CA VAL A 122 5.22 -4.34 8.41
C VAL A 122 4.60 -4.11 7.04
N LEU A 123 3.64 -3.19 6.92
CA LEU A 123 2.93 -2.91 5.67
C LEU A 123 3.83 -2.27 4.60
N LYS A 124 4.66 -1.29 4.97
CA LYS A 124 5.64 -0.68 4.05
C LYS A 124 6.66 -1.72 3.57
N SER A 125 7.15 -2.57 4.49
CA SER A 125 8.04 -3.68 4.13
C SER A 125 7.35 -4.69 3.21
N TRP A 126 6.07 -4.99 3.44
CA TRP A 126 5.31 -5.85 2.55
C TRP A 126 5.21 -5.26 1.14
N ALA A 127 4.83 -3.99 1.03
CA ALA A 127 4.72 -3.29 -0.26
C ALA A 127 6.07 -3.27 -1.01
N GLU A 128 7.15 -3.02 -0.27
CA GLU A 128 8.52 -3.09 -0.76
C GLU A 128 8.89 -4.50 -1.28
N HIS A 129 8.64 -5.56 -0.50
CA HIS A 129 9.02 -6.93 -0.91
C HIS A 129 8.15 -7.50 -2.02
N ARG A 130 6.88 -7.09 -2.12
CA ARG A 130 5.93 -7.65 -3.07
C ARG A 130 5.88 -6.91 -4.39
N PHE A 131 6.02 -5.59 -4.35
CA PHE A 131 5.93 -4.75 -5.54
C PHE A 131 7.24 -4.03 -5.87
N GLY A 132 8.22 -4.02 -4.96
CA GLY A 132 9.49 -3.30 -5.15
C GLY A 132 9.35 -1.78 -5.03
N LEU A 133 8.24 -1.30 -4.46
CA LEU A 133 7.96 0.14 -4.34
C LEU A 133 8.82 0.78 -3.25
N ARG A 134 9.31 1.99 -3.54
CA ARG A 134 10.27 2.69 -2.70
C ARG A 134 9.65 3.21 -1.39
N PRO A 135 10.14 2.80 -0.21
CA PRO A 135 9.79 3.45 1.03
C PRO A 135 10.52 4.80 1.12
N ILE A 136 9.77 5.89 1.20
CA ILE A 136 10.30 7.27 1.24
C ILE A 136 10.40 7.75 2.69
N PHE A 137 9.43 7.38 3.53
CA PHE A 137 9.27 7.96 4.86
C PHE A 137 8.72 6.96 5.88
N HIS A 138 9.29 6.98 7.08
CA HIS A 138 8.80 6.24 8.25
C HIS A 138 9.33 6.90 9.52
N GLY A 139 8.60 7.90 10.02
CA GLY A 139 9.01 8.77 11.14
C GLY A 139 10.18 9.72 10.82
N LYS A 140 10.97 9.38 9.80
CA LYS A 140 12.03 10.17 9.17
C LYS A 140 12.07 9.85 7.67
N THR A 141 12.67 10.76 6.89
CA THR A 141 13.01 10.47 5.50
C THR A 141 14.01 9.31 5.43
N LEU A 142 13.73 8.33 4.57
CA LEU A 142 14.61 7.20 4.30
C LEU A 142 15.50 7.55 3.10
N THR A 143 16.79 7.73 3.36
CA THR A 143 17.75 8.20 2.35
C THR A 143 18.67 7.10 1.83
N SER A 144 18.74 5.98 2.55
CA SER A 144 19.64 4.87 2.24
C SER A 144 19.00 3.50 2.50
N ASP A 145 19.61 2.45 1.95
CA ASP A 145 19.20 1.07 2.24
C ASP A 145 19.46 0.70 3.69
N THR A 146 20.48 1.29 4.31
CA THR A 146 20.76 1.11 5.74
C THR A 146 19.60 1.59 6.59
N ASP A 147 19.03 2.77 6.30
CA ASP A 147 17.84 3.26 7.01
C ASP A 147 16.66 2.29 6.86
N ALA A 148 16.46 1.74 5.65
CA ALA A 148 15.39 0.78 5.38
C ALA A 148 15.61 -0.55 6.10
N LEU A 149 16.86 -1.04 6.17
CA LEU A 149 17.27 -2.26 6.85
C LEU A 149 17.21 -2.12 8.38
N GLU A 150 17.57 -0.97 8.95
CA GLU A 150 17.47 -0.70 10.38
C GLU A 150 16.01 -0.69 10.85
N ARG A 151 15.14 0.06 10.16
CA ARG A 151 13.67 0.03 10.33
C ARG A 151 13.17 -1.42 10.33
N ALA A 152 13.46 -2.10 9.23
CA ALA A 152 13.11 -3.50 9.04
C ALA A 152 13.59 -4.38 10.19
N SER A 153 14.83 -4.25 10.65
CA SER A 153 15.44 -5.17 11.63
C SER A 153 14.89 -5.00 13.04
N VAL A 154 14.69 -3.75 13.49
CA VAL A 154 14.14 -3.46 14.82
C VAL A 154 12.70 -3.98 14.94
N GLU A 155 11.92 -3.85 13.87
CA GLU A 155 10.50 -4.16 13.89
C GLU A 155 10.23 -5.62 13.46
N ARG A 156 11.11 -6.24 12.67
CA ARG A 156 11.01 -7.67 12.28
C ARG A 156 11.11 -8.63 13.45
N LEU A 157 11.89 -8.29 14.48
CA LEU A 157 12.11 -9.15 15.64
C LEU A 157 10.87 -9.29 16.53
N GLN A 158 9.88 -8.40 16.41
CA GLN A 158 8.70 -8.41 17.28
C GLN A 158 7.46 -9.11 16.68
N VAL A 159 7.35 -9.28 15.35
CA VAL A 159 6.04 -9.55 14.70
C VAL A 159 5.96 -10.81 13.83
N GLY A 160 6.99 -11.65 13.69
CA GLY A 160 6.85 -12.93 12.97
C GLY A 160 6.39 -12.78 11.50
N ILE A 161 7.07 -11.90 10.77
CA ILE A 161 6.61 -11.30 9.50
C ILE A 161 6.29 -12.26 8.36
N GLY A 162 6.89 -13.45 8.32
CA GLY A 162 6.67 -14.41 7.23
C GLY A 162 5.18 -14.77 7.06
N GLN A 163 4.50 -15.07 8.16
CA GLN A 163 3.08 -15.42 8.13
C GLN A 163 2.20 -14.21 7.81
N LEU A 164 2.50 -13.05 8.40
CA LEU A 164 1.77 -11.82 8.13
C LEU A 164 1.84 -11.41 6.66
N PHE A 165 3.00 -11.58 6.02
CA PHE A 165 3.11 -11.28 4.61
C PHE A 165 2.19 -12.17 3.76
N VAL A 166 2.11 -13.47 4.03
CA VAL A 166 1.18 -14.36 3.33
C VAL A 166 -0.27 -13.92 3.57
N GLN A 167 -0.63 -13.57 4.80
CA GLN A 167 -1.97 -13.03 5.08
C GLN A 167 -2.27 -11.73 4.31
N LEU A 168 -1.29 -10.82 4.19
CA LEU A 168 -1.41 -9.61 3.39
C LEU A 168 -1.46 -9.89 1.88
N ASP A 169 -0.79 -10.93 1.41
CA ASP A 169 -0.84 -11.38 0.02
C ASP A 169 -2.25 -11.92 -0.34
N ILE A 170 -2.86 -12.69 0.58
CA ILE A 170 -4.25 -13.18 0.48
C ILE A 170 -5.23 -11.99 0.56
N LEU A 171 -5.01 -11.06 1.49
CA LEU A 171 -5.81 -9.82 1.63
C LEU A 171 -5.80 -8.99 0.36
N TYR A 172 -4.63 -8.70 -0.20
CA TYR A 172 -4.52 -7.95 -1.45
C TYR A 172 -5.32 -8.65 -2.55
N THR A 173 -5.17 -9.97 -2.69
CA THR A 173 -5.87 -10.74 -3.73
C THR A 173 -7.39 -10.69 -3.56
N PHE A 174 -7.88 -10.81 -2.33
CA PHE A 174 -9.31 -10.67 -1.99
C PHE A 174 -9.83 -9.27 -2.26
N CYS A 175 -9.10 -8.23 -1.84
CA CYS A 175 -9.41 -6.83 -2.12
C CYS A 175 -9.55 -6.59 -3.62
N GLN A 176 -8.65 -7.16 -4.43
CA GLN A 176 -8.71 -7.04 -5.89
C GLN A 176 -9.92 -7.75 -6.51
N ASP A 177 -10.42 -8.85 -5.92
CA ASP A 177 -11.68 -9.49 -6.35
C ASP A 177 -12.89 -8.61 -6.05
N GLU A 178 -12.97 -8.06 -4.84
CA GLU A 178 -14.10 -7.21 -4.43
C GLU A 178 -14.12 -5.88 -5.19
N LEU A 179 -12.96 -5.23 -5.35
CA LEU A 179 -12.84 -4.01 -6.17
C LEU A 179 -13.21 -4.27 -7.63
N ARG A 180 -12.91 -5.46 -8.17
CA ARG A 180 -13.31 -5.83 -9.53
C ARG A 180 -14.82 -5.94 -9.72
N ARG A 181 -15.52 -6.39 -8.69
CA ARG A 181 -16.98 -6.56 -8.68
C ARG A 181 -17.72 -5.24 -8.53
N GLN A 182 -17.20 -4.33 -7.71
CA GLN A 182 -17.96 -3.18 -7.21
C GLN A 182 -17.47 -1.83 -7.75
N HIS A 183 -16.23 -1.74 -8.25
CA HIS A 183 -15.61 -0.46 -8.59
C HIS A 183 -15.07 -0.39 -10.02
N PRO A 184 -15.05 0.82 -10.62
CA PRO A 184 -14.37 1.08 -11.89
C PRO A 184 -12.86 0.80 -11.81
N ARG A 185 -12.18 0.82 -12.97
CA ARG A 185 -10.72 0.61 -13.04
C ARG A 185 -9.90 1.64 -12.26
N HIS A 186 -10.46 2.84 -12.07
CA HIS A 186 -9.86 3.95 -11.33
C HIS A 186 -10.87 4.51 -10.34
N LEU A 187 -10.39 4.82 -9.14
CA LEU A 187 -11.16 5.53 -8.13
C LEU A 187 -10.60 6.94 -8.00
N GLU A 188 -11.49 7.91 -7.82
CA GLU A 188 -11.11 9.26 -7.44
C GLU A 188 -10.95 9.31 -5.92
N LEU A 189 -9.73 9.57 -5.47
CA LEU A 189 -9.39 9.62 -4.06
C LEU A 189 -8.62 10.90 -3.74
N TYR A 190 -8.60 11.23 -2.45
CA TYR A 190 -8.00 12.42 -1.88
C TYR A 190 -6.95 12.03 -0.86
N ARG A 191 -5.84 12.77 -0.84
CA ARG A 191 -4.81 12.62 0.19
C ARG A 191 -4.42 13.99 0.71
N GLY A 192 -4.66 14.19 1.99
CA GLY A 192 -4.04 15.25 2.77
C GLY A 192 -2.65 14.85 3.22
N SER A 193 -1.76 15.83 3.37
CA SER A 193 -0.46 15.59 3.98
C SER A 193 0.03 16.80 4.77
N HIS A 194 0.42 16.54 6.02
CA HIS A 194 1.15 17.47 6.89
C HIS A 194 2.67 17.43 6.63
N ASP A 195 3.17 16.28 6.16
CA ASP A 195 4.60 15.98 6.10
C ASP A 195 5.12 16.11 4.66
N PRO A 196 5.74 17.25 4.28
CA PRO A 196 6.32 17.39 2.94
C PRO A 196 7.40 16.35 2.63
N GLU A 197 8.00 15.77 3.66
CA GLU A 197 9.01 14.71 3.58
C GLU A 197 8.44 13.33 3.20
N ALA A 198 7.12 13.13 3.31
CA ALA A 198 6.50 11.84 3.02
C ALA A 198 6.29 11.58 1.51
N TYR A 199 6.68 12.52 0.64
CA TYR A 199 6.48 12.48 -0.80
C TYR A 199 7.55 13.29 -1.54
N VAL A 200 7.69 13.06 -2.84
CA VAL A 200 8.60 13.83 -3.70
C VAL A 200 7.82 14.47 -4.84
N ILE A 201 7.88 15.79 -4.97
CA ILE A 201 7.30 16.50 -6.12
C ILE A 201 8.34 16.52 -7.24
N LYS A 202 8.02 15.91 -8.38
CA LYS A 202 8.91 15.84 -9.53
C LYS A 202 8.64 17.02 -10.46
N HIS A 203 9.62 17.92 -10.55
CA HIS A 203 9.64 19.03 -11.50
C HIS A 203 10.49 18.66 -12.71
N HIS A 204 10.03 17.76 -13.58
CA HIS A 204 10.80 17.31 -14.76
C HIS A 204 10.01 17.35 -16.07
N GLY A 205 10.68 17.83 -17.12
CA GLY A 205 10.27 17.72 -18.53
C GLY A 205 9.65 18.99 -19.13
N GLU A 206 9.69 19.09 -20.46
CA GLU A 206 9.03 20.16 -21.24
C GLU A 206 7.52 20.23 -20.95
N ASP A 207 6.92 19.10 -20.57
CA ASP A 207 5.50 19.00 -20.22
C ASP A 207 5.16 19.63 -18.86
N TYR A 208 6.13 19.80 -17.95
CA TYR A 208 5.91 20.54 -16.69
C TYR A 208 5.53 22.00 -16.98
N TYR A 209 6.20 22.64 -17.95
CA TYR A 209 5.91 24.02 -18.35
C TYR A 209 4.57 24.17 -19.10
N LYS A 210 3.99 23.08 -19.60
CA LYS A 210 2.67 23.06 -20.26
C LYS A 210 1.52 22.81 -19.29
N ARG A 211 1.79 22.41 -18.05
CA ARG A 211 0.77 22.09 -17.06
C ARG A 211 0.34 23.31 -16.29
N SER A 212 -0.93 23.31 -15.88
CA SER A 212 -1.41 24.35 -14.97
C SER A 212 -0.66 24.25 -13.64
N ALA A 213 -0.51 25.36 -12.92
CA ALA A 213 0.14 25.41 -11.60
C ALA A 213 -0.51 24.49 -10.53
N LYS A 214 -1.62 23.82 -10.86
CA LYS A 214 -2.38 22.91 -9.99
C LYS A 214 -2.12 21.43 -10.29
N GLU A 215 -1.45 21.10 -11.40
CA GLU A 215 -1.15 19.73 -11.78
C GLU A 215 0.29 19.37 -11.42
N GLU A 216 0.46 18.34 -10.61
CA GLU A 216 1.76 17.97 -10.05
C GLU A 216 2.03 16.49 -10.32
N LEU A 217 3.30 16.15 -10.53
CA LEU A 217 3.76 14.77 -10.51
C LEU A 217 4.33 14.51 -9.12
N VAL A 218 3.70 13.61 -8.37
CA VAL A 218 4.08 13.30 -6.99
C VAL A 218 4.44 11.83 -6.90
N GLU A 219 5.63 11.54 -6.38
CA GLU A 219 5.98 10.20 -5.92
C GLU A 219 5.48 10.04 -4.49
N PHE A 220 4.49 9.17 -4.30
CA PHE A 220 4.03 8.78 -2.98
C PHE A 220 4.91 7.67 -2.41
N ASN A 221 5.03 7.67 -1.08
CA ASN A 221 5.63 6.57 -0.32
C ASN A 221 5.03 5.22 -0.74
N CYS A 222 5.81 4.13 -0.65
CA CYS A 222 5.42 2.77 -1.09
C CYS A 222 4.01 2.33 -0.66
N LEU A 223 3.51 2.83 0.47
CA LEU A 223 2.12 2.72 0.89
C LEU A 223 1.68 4.05 1.55
N SER A 224 0.46 4.48 1.28
CA SER A 224 -0.11 5.74 1.77
C SER A 224 -1.62 5.65 1.96
N SER A 225 -2.15 6.35 2.96
CA SER A 225 -3.59 6.50 3.16
C SER A 225 -4.21 7.54 2.24
N PHE A 226 -5.39 7.23 1.75
CA PHE A 226 -6.26 8.09 0.94
C PHE A 226 -7.69 7.99 1.47
N THR A 227 -8.55 8.89 1.02
CA THR A 227 -9.98 8.87 1.34
C THR A 227 -10.80 9.27 0.12
N GLU A 228 -12.04 8.82 0.04
CA GLU A 228 -12.99 9.29 -0.99
C GLU A 228 -13.59 10.67 -0.65
N ASN A 229 -13.44 11.13 0.59
CA ASN A 229 -14.01 12.39 1.06
C ASN A 229 -12.94 13.50 1.16
N PRO A 230 -13.07 14.58 0.36
CA PRO A 230 -12.11 15.67 0.39
C PRO A 230 -12.04 16.39 1.74
N GLU A 231 -13.13 16.44 2.51
CA GLU A 231 -13.15 17.10 3.83
C GLU A 231 -12.29 16.33 4.83
N ILE A 232 -12.39 15.00 4.84
CA ILE A 232 -11.52 14.14 5.65
C ILE A 232 -10.06 14.37 5.24
N ALA A 233 -9.76 14.49 3.95
CA ALA A 233 -8.40 14.77 3.50
C ALA A 233 -7.85 16.10 4.04
N TRP A 234 -8.69 17.13 4.20
CA TRP A 234 -8.27 18.42 4.77
C TRP A 234 -7.94 18.35 6.27
N GLU A 235 -8.47 17.37 7.01
CA GLU A 235 -8.06 17.11 8.40
C GLU A 235 -6.58 16.71 8.51
N PHE A 236 -5.99 16.21 7.41
CA PHE A 236 -4.61 15.72 7.35
C PHE A 236 -3.62 16.69 6.69
N GLY A 237 -3.97 17.97 6.53
CA GLY A 237 -2.99 19.02 6.29
C GLY A 237 -3.41 20.13 5.34
N SER A 238 -2.54 21.13 5.19
CA SER A 238 -2.75 22.32 4.34
C SER A 238 -2.61 22.05 2.84
N ARG A 239 -2.26 20.81 2.48
CA ARG A 239 -2.15 20.37 1.09
C ARG A 239 -2.95 19.10 0.90
N VAL A 240 -3.95 19.21 0.03
CA VAL A 240 -4.77 18.08 -0.42
C VAL A 240 -4.59 17.89 -1.92
N TRP A 241 -4.38 16.65 -2.31
CA TRP A 241 -4.40 16.23 -3.70
C TRP A 241 -5.63 15.42 -3.99
N LYS A 242 -6.22 15.69 -5.15
CA LYS A 242 -7.14 14.79 -5.84
C LYS A 242 -6.35 13.92 -6.82
N VAL A 243 -6.59 12.61 -6.78
CA VAL A 243 -5.83 11.60 -7.53
C VAL A 243 -6.77 10.57 -8.12
N LEU A 244 -6.56 10.21 -9.39
CA LEU A 244 -7.18 9.02 -9.98
C LEU A 244 -6.27 7.82 -9.70
N VAL A 245 -6.70 6.94 -8.81
CA VAL A 245 -5.95 5.78 -8.34
C VAL A 245 -6.43 4.53 -9.05
N PRO A 246 -5.55 3.78 -9.74
CA PRO A 246 -5.90 2.46 -10.26
C PRO A 246 -6.34 1.54 -9.13
N ARG A 247 -7.47 0.84 -9.29
CA ARG A 247 -7.93 -0.13 -8.26
C ARG A 247 -6.89 -1.21 -7.96
N SER A 248 -6.05 -1.55 -8.95
CA SER A 248 -4.93 -2.50 -8.81
C SER A 248 -3.85 -2.04 -7.83
N LYS A 249 -3.77 -0.73 -7.53
CA LYS A 249 -2.89 -0.17 -6.51
C LYS A 249 -3.52 -0.06 -5.13
N ILE A 250 -4.78 -0.48 -4.95
CA ILE A 250 -5.44 -0.43 -3.63
C ILE A 250 -5.15 -1.75 -2.89
N LEU A 251 -4.50 -1.65 -1.74
CA LEU A 251 -4.28 -2.78 -0.84
C LEU A 251 -5.56 -3.14 -0.07
N TYR A 252 -6.24 -2.12 0.43
CA TYR A 252 -7.34 -2.27 1.37
C TYR A 252 -8.24 -1.01 1.33
N TYR A 253 -9.52 -1.17 1.64
CA TYR A 253 -10.46 -0.06 1.87
C TYR A 253 -11.43 -0.39 3.01
N SER A 254 -11.87 0.62 3.78
CA SER A 254 -12.63 0.45 5.04
C SER A 254 -13.90 -0.40 4.92
N HIS A 255 -14.53 -0.48 3.75
CA HIS A 255 -15.74 -1.27 3.52
C HIS A 255 -15.46 -2.71 3.04
N LEU A 256 -14.21 -3.14 2.94
CA LEU A 256 -13.85 -4.50 2.49
C LEU A 256 -14.16 -5.59 3.53
N LEU A 257 -14.07 -5.25 4.80
CA LEU A 257 -14.27 -6.17 5.93
C LEU A 257 -15.37 -5.60 6.85
N PRO A 258 -16.09 -6.44 7.61
CA PRO A 258 -17.10 -5.96 8.54
C PRO A 258 -16.54 -4.87 9.48
N GLN A 259 -17.30 -3.78 9.65
CA GLN A 259 -16.89 -2.48 10.23
C GLN A 259 -16.23 -2.50 11.61
N ALA A 260 -16.17 -3.63 12.31
CA ALA A 260 -15.66 -3.71 13.68
C ALA A 260 -14.13 -3.48 13.81
N TRP A 261 -13.37 -3.35 12.71
CA TRP A 261 -11.91 -3.47 12.74
C TRP A 261 -11.10 -2.24 12.31
N LEU A 262 -11.68 -1.07 12.02
CA LEU A 262 -10.88 0.13 11.72
C LEU A 262 -11.44 1.42 12.31
N GLY A 263 -10.53 2.36 12.60
CA GLY A 263 -10.79 3.62 13.28
C GLY A 263 -11.27 4.78 12.40
N SER A 264 -11.40 4.60 11.08
CA SER A 264 -12.04 5.58 10.20
C SER A 264 -12.79 4.89 9.05
N GLU A 265 -14.02 5.34 8.78
CA GLU A 265 -14.96 4.66 7.89
C GLU A 265 -14.64 4.83 6.39
N GLN A 266 -13.65 5.66 6.02
CA GLN A 266 -13.43 6.09 4.63
C GLN A 266 -11.95 6.07 4.22
N GLU A 267 -11.15 5.14 4.74
CA GLU A 267 -9.72 5.01 4.43
C GLU A 267 -9.48 3.99 3.30
N TYR A 268 -8.59 4.37 2.39
CA TYR A 268 -8.04 3.52 1.34
C TYR A 268 -6.51 3.45 1.51
N LEU A 269 -5.96 2.24 1.59
CA LEU A 269 -4.52 2.03 1.59
C LEU A 269 -4.04 1.82 0.16
N VAL A 270 -3.22 2.74 -0.34
CA VAL A 270 -2.82 2.83 -1.74
C VAL A 270 -1.31 2.65 -1.88
N LEU A 271 -0.92 1.76 -2.79
CA LEU A 271 0.45 1.53 -3.21
C LEU A 271 1.04 2.77 -3.89
N GLY A 272 2.30 3.08 -3.59
CA GLY A 272 2.99 4.28 -4.04
C GLY A 272 3.48 4.28 -5.48
N GLY A 273 4.56 5.04 -5.69
CA GLY A 273 5.09 5.38 -7.01
C GLY A 273 4.60 6.75 -7.48
N ASP A 274 4.77 7.01 -8.77
CA ASP A 274 4.45 8.28 -9.40
C ASP A 274 2.96 8.38 -9.75
N TYR A 275 2.37 9.51 -9.38
CA TYR A 275 0.99 9.86 -9.70
C TYR A 275 0.92 11.30 -10.20
N TYR A 276 0.13 11.51 -11.26
CA TYR A 276 -0.46 12.80 -11.52
C TYR A 276 -1.52 13.12 -10.49
N THR A 277 -1.39 14.30 -9.92
CA THR A 277 -2.27 14.83 -8.90
C THR A 277 -2.77 16.19 -9.32
N ARG A 278 -3.97 16.53 -8.83
CA ARG A 278 -4.50 17.89 -8.90
C ARG A 278 -4.56 18.44 -7.49
N ARG A 279 -3.79 19.50 -7.22
CA ARG A 279 -3.85 20.21 -5.94
C ARG A 279 -5.20 20.90 -5.79
N LEU A 280 -5.86 20.68 -4.66
CA LEU A 280 -7.05 21.44 -4.29
C LEU A 280 -6.64 22.79 -3.71
N LEU A 281 -7.41 23.83 -4.02
CA LEU A 281 -7.27 25.14 -3.39
C LEU A 281 -8.36 25.26 -2.32
N VAL A 282 -7.99 25.94 -1.25
CA VAL A 282 -8.95 26.52 -0.30
C VAL A 282 -9.59 27.76 -0.93
#